data_AF-A0A0D2FT66-F1
#
_entry.id   AF-A0A0D2FT66-F1
#
_cell.length_a   1.000
_cell.length_b   1.000
_cell.length_c   1.000
_cell.angle_alpha   90.00
_cell.angle_beta   90.00
_cell.angle_gamma   90.00
#
_symmetry.space_group_name_H-M   'P 1'
#
loop_
_entity.id
_entity.type
_entity.pdbx_description
1 polymer ?
#
loop_
_entity_poly.entity_id
_entity_poly.type
_entity_poly.pdbx_seq_one_letter_code
_entity_poly.pdbx_strand_id
1 'polypeptide(L)'
;MSKATPNPVESTYGPPPTKSGGSTAHSIPHPEPVSSCTHHVAGILVTVFGLDELPPDVTDVAVLWLLHPRLQTQASMAPFAAHLIAEWNKQRKARTGKKRKGLIAVAFDQRNHGSRLVSAIANEAWRSGNEHHASDMFSCYTGTAQDTSLLLDFLPGYIFPEPSDPRRIVQNLVLGISLGGHAAWHVLMHDARFSAAVVTIGCPDYTRLMTDRARLSKRKTWTASSPPGRDFLGSADFPPSLVEAVKKSDPAGLIWSLPGLQWRRDQEHLHTSLTEEERQILLPVVTRCFGNRRILNLSGGADKLVPYAHSKPFVDWLKTVSAKGGWFEGSGLVLEDIVFDGVGHEVPSRMVDEMVRFVRESLEDERVGGMDAAPGGGPSRLGSKI
;
A
#
# COMPACT_ATOMS: atom_id res chain seq x y z
N MET A 1 -17.06 5.22 30.23
CA MET A 1 -17.46 6.54 29.70
C MET A 1 -16.21 7.31 29.35
N SER A 2 -15.73 7.17 28.11
CA SER A 2 -14.57 7.91 27.60
C SER A 2 -15.05 9.29 27.17
N LYS A 3 -14.40 10.36 27.66
CA LYS A 3 -14.69 11.73 27.26
C LYS A 3 -14.41 11.87 25.76
N ALA A 4 -15.44 12.18 24.98
CA ALA A 4 -15.29 12.56 23.58
C ALA A 4 -14.25 13.68 23.47
N THR A 5 -13.15 13.39 22.79
CA THR A 5 -12.13 14.38 22.44
C THR A 5 -12.71 15.35 21.40
N PRO A 6 -12.33 16.64 21.40
CA PRO A 6 -12.84 17.61 20.43
C PRO A 6 -12.51 17.21 19.00
N ASN A 7 -13.36 17.65 18.07
CA ASN A 7 -13.29 17.42 16.64
C ASN A 7 -11.89 17.75 16.07
N PRO A 8 -11.07 16.79 15.60
CA PRO A 8 -9.70 17.02 15.18
C PRO A 8 -9.58 17.88 13.92
N VAL A 9 -10.68 18.06 13.16
CA VAL A 9 -10.69 18.91 11.95
C VAL A 9 -10.65 20.41 12.26
N GLU A 10 -10.92 20.84 13.50
CA GLU A 10 -11.02 22.28 13.82
C GLU A 10 -9.68 22.95 14.17
N SER A 11 -8.60 22.21 14.46
CA SER A 11 -7.37 22.84 15.02
C SER A 11 -6.01 22.49 14.41
N THR A 12 -5.91 21.70 13.32
CA THR A 12 -4.58 21.19 12.89
C THR A 12 -4.15 21.52 11.45
N TYR A 13 -4.90 22.34 10.70
CA TYR A 13 -4.53 22.66 9.31
C TYR A 13 -3.88 24.05 9.19
N GLY A 14 -2.64 24.15 9.68
CA GLY A 14 -1.71 25.22 9.33
C GLY A 14 -0.41 24.59 8.80
N PRO A 15 0.09 24.94 7.60
CA PRO A 15 1.24 24.26 7.00
C PRO A 15 2.56 24.78 7.59
N PRO A 16 3.62 23.98 7.49
CA PRO A 16 4.81 24.47 6.84
C PRO A 16 4.94 23.78 5.47
N PRO A 17 5.08 24.55 4.38
CA PRO A 17 5.38 23.98 3.09
C PRO A 17 6.83 23.47 3.10
N THR A 18 7.04 22.18 2.89
CA THR A 18 8.28 21.75 2.25
C THR A 18 7.98 21.55 0.77
N LYS A 19 8.72 22.28 -0.08
CA LYS A 19 8.55 22.32 -1.55
C LYS A 19 8.82 20.98 -2.26
N SER A 20 8.88 19.85 -1.54
CA SER A 20 9.40 18.57 -2.05
C SER A 20 8.70 17.31 -1.52
N GLY A 21 7.62 17.43 -0.74
CA GLY A 21 6.78 16.29 -0.33
C GLY A 21 5.47 16.27 -1.09
N GLY A 22 4.91 15.08 -1.36
CA GLY A 22 3.59 14.97 -1.99
C GLY A 22 2.53 15.61 -1.09
N SER A 23 1.98 16.75 -1.52
CA SER A 23 1.01 17.49 -0.72
C SER A 23 -0.36 16.83 -0.83
N THR A 24 -0.87 16.36 0.30
CA THR A 24 -2.27 15.91 0.43
C THR A 24 -3.20 17.03 0.90
N ALA A 25 -2.65 18.20 1.24
CA ALA A 25 -3.37 19.29 1.91
C ALA A 25 -4.55 19.85 1.08
N HIS A 26 -4.54 19.65 -0.24
CA HIS A 26 -5.57 20.12 -1.16
C HIS A 26 -6.37 19.00 -1.81
N SER A 27 -6.11 17.73 -1.45
CA SER A 27 -6.81 16.59 -2.04
C SER A 27 -8.31 16.62 -1.71
N ILE A 28 -8.61 16.95 -0.46
CA ILE A 28 -9.96 17.00 0.11
C ILE A 28 -10.05 18.33 0.90
N PRO A 29 -10.40 19.45 0.24
CA PRO A 29 -10.35 20.78 0.85
C PRO A 29 -11.41 20.98 1.95
N HIS A 30 -12.50 20.22 1.89
CA HIS A 30 -13.62 20.30 2.83
C HIS A 30 -14.00 18.90 3.32
N PRO A 31 -13.17 18.26 4.16
CA PRO A 31 -13.46 16.92 4.66
C PRO A 31 -14.68 16.95 5.58
N GLU A 32 -15.49 15.90 5.52
CA GLU A 32 -16.60 15.72 6.44
C GLU A 32 -16.11 15.57 7.90
N PRO A 33 -16.94 15.90 8.90
CA PRO A 33 -16.68 15.51 10.28
C PRO A 33 -16.66 13.99 10.43
N VAL A 34 -15.76 13.47 11.26
CA VAL A 34 -15.68 12.04 11.61
C VAL A 34 -15.17 11.87 13.03
N SER A 35 -15.72 10.91 13.78
CA SER A 35 -15.20 10.53 15.09
C SER A 35 -13.78 9.99 14.99
N SER A 36 -12.99 10.20 16.04
CA SER A 36 -11.64 9.64 16.15
C SER A 36 -11.27 9.31 17.59
N CYS A 37 -10.58 8.21 17.80
CA CYS A 37 -9.96 7.87 19.08
C CYS A 37 -8.57 7.27 18.89
N THR A 38 -7.65 7.55 19.82
CA THR A 38 -6.27 7.04 19.77
C THR A 38 -6.07 5.94 20.79
N HIS A 39 -5.49 4.83 20.35
CA HIS A 39 -5.11 3.68 21.17
C HIS A 39 -3.60 3.48 21.13
N HIS A 40 -3.07 2.85 22.18
CA HIS A 40 -1.67 2.48 22.30
C HIS A 40 -1.55 0.98 22.02
N VAL A 41 -1.31 0.61 20.77
CA VAL A 41 -1.32 -0.80 20.33
C VAL A 41 0.11 -1.23 20.05
N ALA A 42 0.61 -2.22 20.81
CA ALA A 42 1.99 -2.71 20.68
C ALA A 42 3.08 -1.61 20.75
N GLY A 43 2.84 -0.56 21.55
CA GLY A 43 3.76 0.59 21.67
C GLY A 43 3.68 1.62 20.53
N ILE A 44 2.69 1.51 19.64
CA ILE A 44 2.43 2.45 18.55
C ILE A 44 1.13 3.21 18.83
N LEU A 45 1.13 4.52 18.61
CA LEU A 45 -0.09 5.33 18.65
C LEU A 45 -0.91 5.10 17.38
N VAL A 46 -2.11 4.56 17.54
CA VAL A 46 -3.03 4.20 16.47
C VAL A 46 -4.30 5.02 16.59
N THR A 47 -4.61 5.83 15.59
CA THR A 47 -5.86 6.58 15.53
C THR A 47 -6.88 5.83 14.69
N VAL A 48 -8.02 5.54 15.30
CA VAL A 48 -9.18 4.90 14.67
C VAL A 48 -10.22 5.97 14.40
N PHE A 49 -10.69 6.04 13.17
CA PHE A 49 -11.73 6.95 12.71
C PHE A 49 -13.01 6.18 12.38
N GLY A 50 -14.17 6.77 12.63
CA GLY A 50 -15.43 6.20 12.14
C GLY A 50 -16.19 5.30 13.11
N LEU A 51 -15.74 5.15 14.37
CA LEU A 51 -16.39 4.22 15.31
C LEU A 51 -17.80 4.68 15.69
N ASP A 52 -18.01 5.98 15.91
CA ASP A 52 -19.35 6.52 16.22
C ASP A 52 -20.25 6.58 14.98
N GLU A 53 -19.66 6.53 13.78
CA GLU A 53 -20.35 6.46 12.50
C GLU A 53 -20.79 5.04 12.12
N LEU A 54 -20.39 4.02 12.89
CA LEU A 54 -20.87 2.66 12.72
C LEU A 54 -22.36 2.56 13.08
N PRO A 55 -23.22 2.03 12.20
CA PRO A 55 -24.63 1.82 12.53
C PRO A 55 -24.80 0.84 13.71
N PRO A 56 -25.78 1.05 14.61
CA PRO A 56 -25.97 0.20 15.79
C PRO A 56 -26.24 -1.29 15.48
N ASP A 57 -26.72 -1.59 14.28
CA ASP A 57 -27.07 -2.94 13.81
C ASP A 57 -25.96 -3.62 12.99
N VAL A 58 -24.79 -2.98 12.87
CA VAL A 58 -23.64 -3.55 12.14
C VAL A 58 -22.99 -4.66 12.95
N THR A 59 -22.69 -5.79 12.31
CA THR A 59 -21.87 -6.87 12.90
C THR A 59 -20.57 -7.10 12.12
N ASP A 60 -20.57 -6.82 10.82
CA ASP A 60 -19.41 -6.99 9.96
C ASP A 60 -18.78 -5.61 9.72
N VAL A 61 -17.50 -5.44 10.06
CA VAL A 61 -16.76 -4.18 9.91
C VAL A 61 -15.58 -4.39 8.97
N ALA A 62 -15.41 -3.47 8.02
CA ALA A 62 -14.19 -3.36 7.23
C ALA A 62 -13.28 -2.28 7.81
N VAL A 63 -11.98 -2.48 7.66
CA VAL A 63 -10.95 -1.52 8.07
C VAL A 63 -10.19 -1.03 6.85
N LEU A 64 -10.15 0.28 6.67
CA LEU A 64 -9.26 0.95 5.72
C LEU A 64 -8.00 1.45 6.46
N TRP A 65 -6.87 0.81 6.22
CA TRP A 65 -5.57 1.18 6.77
C TRP A 65 -4.94 2.29 5.94
N LEU A 66 -4.70 3.45 6.53
CA LEU A 66 -4.24 4.67 5.86
C LEU A 66 -2.76 4.92 6.16
N LEU A 67 -1.93 4.89 5.13
CA LEU A 67 -0.47 5.04 5.22
C LEU A 67 -0.02 6.36 4.59
N HIS A 68 0.52 7.26 5.40
CA HIS A 68 0.80 8.65 5.03
C HIS A 68 2.05 8.87 4.14
N PRO A 69 2.19 10.01 3.44
CA PRO A 69 3.40 10.34 2.68
C PRO A 69 4.67 10.51 3.52
N ARG A 70 5.84 10.46 2.87
CA ARG A 70 7.11 10.81 3.52
C ARG A 70 7.08 12.27 4.00
N LEU A 71 7.74 12.53 5.14
CA LEU A 71 7.81 13.84 5.80
C LEU A 71 6.46 14.39 6.30
N GLN A 72 5.43 13.55 6.32
CA GLN A 72 4.12 13.85 6.90
C GLN A 72 3.89 13.02 8.16
N THR A 73 2.70 13.15 8.75
CA THR A 73 2.23 12.40 9.92
C THR A 73 0.92 11.70 9.61
N GLN A 74 0.45 10.83 10.48
CA GLN A 74 -0.88 10.21 10.39
C GLN A 74 -2.02 11.23 10.25
N ALA A 75 -1.85 12.44 10.78
CA ALA A 75 -2.86 13.50 10.71
C ALA A 75 -3.18 13.90 9.26
N SER A 76 -2.23 13.77 8.33
CA SER A 76 -2.46 14.07 6.91
C SER A 76 -3.44 13.10 6.25
N MET A 77 -3.79 12.00 6.92
CA MET A 77 -4.72 10.99 6.43
C MET A 77 -6.15 11.15 6.97
N ALA A 78 -6.36 12.00 7.98
CA ALA A 78 -7.69 12.23 8.55
C ALA A 78 -8.72 12.73 7.51
N PRO A 79 -8.39 13.63 6.56
CA PRO A 79 -9.33 14.02 5.51
C PRO A 79 -9.79 12.83 4.63
N PHE A 80 -8.88 11.89 4.33
CA PHE A 80 -9.22 10.70 3.55
C PHE A 80 -10.11 9.75 4.36
N ALA A 81 -9.81 9.56 5.64
CA ALA A 81 -10.66 8.78 6.55
C ALA A 81 -12.10 9.32 6.55
N ALA A 82 -12.24 10.62 6.85
CA ALA A 82 -13.52 11.31 6.87
C ALA A 82 -14.31 11.13 5.57
N HIS A 83 -13.67 11.45 4.45
CA HIS A 83 -14.35 11.46 3.16
C HIS A 83 -14.76 10.06 2.70
N LEU A 84 -13.87 9.07 2.81
CA LEU A 84 -14.17 7.68 2.41
C LEU A 84 -15.25 7.04 3.29
N ILE A 85 -15.25 7.32 4.60
CA ILE A 85 -16.30 6.86 5.52
C ILE A 85 -17.64 7.55 5.20
N ALA A 86 -17.63 8.86 4.98
CA ALA A 86 -18.83 9.61 4.63
C ALA A 86 -19.46 9.13 3.32
N GLU A 87 -18.65 8.93 2.27
CA GLU A 87 -19.12 8.41 0.98
C GLU A 87 -19.69 6.99 1.09
N TRP A 88 -19.04 6.11 1.86
CA TRP A 88 -19.60 4.78 2.15
C TRP A 88 -20.96 4.87 2.85
N ASN A 89 -21.08 5.73 3.85
CA ASN A 89 -22.31 5.90 4.62
C ASN A 89 -23.46 6.54 3.81
N LYS A 90 -23.17 7.47 2.90
CA LYS A 90 -24.16 8.07 1.97
C LYS A 90 -24.81 6.99 1.11
N GLN A 91 -24.01 6.11 0.50
CA GLN A 91 -24.49 5.05 -0.39
C GLN A 91 -25.26 3.95 0.35
N ARG A 92 -24.84 3.62 1.59
CA ARG A 92 -25.56 2.65 2.42
C ARG A 92 -26.99 3.03 2.72
N LYS A 93 -27.28 4.32 2.95
CA LYS A 93 -28.64 4.82 3.21
C LYS A 93 -29.59 4.58 2.02
N ALA A 94 -29.05 4.48 0.80
CA ALA A 94 -29.83 4.21 -0.41
C ALA A 94 -30.14 2.72 -0.64
N ARG A 95 -29.53 1.79 0.12
CA ARG A 95 -29.63 0.33 -0.11
C ARG A 95 -30.56 -0.38 0.88
N THR A 96 -31.53 -1.12 0.35
CA THR A 96 -32.40 -2.05 1.09
C THR A 96 -31.84 -3.49 0.99
N GLY A 97 -31.05 -3.93 1.97
CA GLY A 97 -30.42 -5.26 1.97
C GLY A 97 -30.01 -5.79 3.35
N LYS A 98 -29.90 -7.13 3.49
CA LYS A 98 -29.86 -7.88 4.76
C LYS A 98 -28.50 -7.99 5.49
N LYS A 99 -27.38 -7.61 4.88
CA LYS A 99 -26.09 -7.53 5.58
C LYS A 99 -25.47 -6.15 5.40
N ARG A 100 -25.16 -5.54 6.53
CA ARG A 100 -24.74 -4.15 6.65
C ARG A 100 -23.29 -4.16 7.09
N LYS A 101 -22.34 -3.91 6.17
CA LYS A 101 -20.90 -3.88 6.44
C LYS A 101 -20.45 -2.45 6.79
N GLY A 102 -19.98 -2.24 8.02
CA GLY A 102 -19.41 -0.97 8.49
C GLY A 102 -18.06 -0.67 7.85
N LEU A 103 -17.65 0.60 7.84
CA LEU A 103 -16.30 0.99 7.46
C LEU A 103 -15.74 1.89 8.57
N ILE A 104 -14.57 1.52 9.06
CA ILE A 104 -13.70 2.38 9.86
C ILE A 104 -12.39 2.59 9.13
N ALA A 105 -11.65 3.62 9.52
CA ALA A 105 -10.31 3.85 9.02
C ALA A 105 -9.30 3.88 10.17
N VAL A 106 -8.07 3.46 9.89
CA VAL A 106 -7.01 3.40 10.90
C VAL A 106 -5.76 4.05 10.33
N ALA A 107 -5.18 4.99 11.07
CA ALA A 107 -3.90 5.61 10.73
C ALA A 107 -2.96 5.53 11.93
N PHE A 108 -1.66 5.54 11.66
CA PHE A 108 -0.60 5.63 12.64
C PHE A 108 0.62 6.28 12.00
N ASP A 109 1.49 6.88 12.80
CA ASP A 109 2.73 7.44 12.26
C ASP A 109 3.61 6.30 11.76
N GLN A 110 4.04 6.39 10.50
CA GLN A 110 5.01 5.47 9.93
C GLN A 110 6.34 5.56 10.67
N ARG A 111 7.19 4.55 10.49
CA ARG A 111 8.50 4.53 11.14
C ARG A 111 9.28 5.81 10.83
N ASN A 112 9.98 6.32 11.84
CA ASN A 112 10.76 7.54 11.73
C ASN A 112 9.96 8.80 11.32
N HIS A 113 8.65 8.84 11.52
CA HIS A 113 7.79 10.01 11.26
C HIS A 113 6.93 10.35 12.48
N GLY A 114 6.40 11.56 12.53
CA GLY A 114 5.50 12.04 13.59
C GLY A 114 5.95 11.68 15.00
N SER A 115 5.09 11.03 15.77
CA SER A 115 5.40 10.64 17.16
C SER A 115 6.51 9.58 17.27
N ARG A 116 6.98 9.02 16.16
CA ARG A 116 8.01 7.98 16.06
C ARG A 116 9.29 8.48 15.39
N LEU A 117 9.42 9.80 15.18
CA LEU A 117 10.62 10.39 14.59
C LEU A 117 11.84 10.14 15.47
N VAL A 118 12.88 9.51 14.91
CA VAL A 118 14.16 9.24 15.59
C VAL A 118 15.29 10.06 14.96
N SER A 119 15.33 10.12 13.63
CA SER A 119 16.37 10.80 12.86
C SER A 119 15.77 11.52 11.65
N ALA A 120 15.73 12.85 11.68
CA ALA A 120 15.19 13.63 10.57
C ALA A 120 15.98 13.42 9.26
N ILE A 121 17.31 13.33 9.34
CA ILE A 121 18.17 13.11 8.16
C ILE A 121 17.90 11.77 7.48
N ALA A 122 17.48 10.73 8.22
CA ALA A 122 17.15 9.43 7.63
C ALA A 122 15.89 9.48 6.74
N ASN A 123 15.05 10.50 6.84
CA ASN A 123 13.93 10.69 5.92
C ASN A 123 14.29 11.48 4.65
N GLU A 124 15.47 12.10 4.64
CA GLU A 124 15.94 12.95 3.55
C GLU A 124 16.51 12.13 2.39
N ALA A 125 16.65 12.75 1.22
CA ALA A 125 17.28 12.13 0.06
C ALA A 125 18.81 12.28 0.09
N TRP A 126 19.53 11.55 -0.78
CA TRP A 126 20.98 11.73 -0.96
C TRP A 126 21.39 13.17 -1.21
N ARG A 127 20.63 13.91 -2.05
CA ARG A 127 20.92 15.33 -2.35
C ARG A 127 20.76 16.26 -1.14
N SER A 128 20.04 15.80 -0.12
CA SER A 128 19.82 16.50 1.14
C SER A 128 20.79 16.03 2.24
N GLY A 129 21.79 15.21 1.91
CA GLY A 129 22.82 14.76 2.85
C GLY A 129 22.56 13.40 3.52
N ASN A 130 21.48 12.70 3.16
CA ASN A 130 21.27 11.33 3.64
C ASN A 130 22.11 10.33 2.85
N GLU A 131 23.29 9.99 3.36
CA GLU A 131 24.18 8.99 2.74
C GLU A 131 23.55 7.57 2.70
N HIS A 132 22.60 7.28 3.59
CA HIS A 132 21.92 5.98 3.71
C HIS A 132 20.53 5.96 3.05
N HIS A 133 20.18 6.95 2.22
CA HIS A 133 18.83 7.13 1.63
C HIS A 133 18.19 5.84 1.09
N ALA A 134 18.95 4.99 0.38
CA ALA A 134 18.41 3.73 -0.13
C ALA A 134 18.03 2.73 0.98
N SER A 135 18.83 2.60 2.03
CA SER A 135 18.54 1.70 3.14
C SER A 135 17.47 2.26 4.06
N ASP A 136 17.51 3.56 4.34
CA ASP A 136 16.57 4.23 5.23
C ASP A 136 15.16 4.22 4.64
N MET A 137 15.00 4.58 3.37
CA MET A 137 13.68 4.59 2.74
C MET A 137 13.09 3.17 2.68
N PHE A 138 13.88 2.16 2.26
CA PHE A 138 13.39 0.78 2.15
C PHE A 138 12.98 0.20 3.50
N SER A 139 13.83 0.34 4.50
CA SER A 139 13.57 -0.16 5.86
C SER A 139 12.37 0.56 6.51
N CYS A 140 12.14 1.83 6.18
CA CYS A 140 11.02 2.60 6.68
C CYS A 140 9.68 1.99 6.24
N TYR A 141 9.42 1.87 4.93
CA TYR A 141 8.10 1.42 4.46
C TYR A 141 7.91 -0.11 4.56
N THR A 142 8.99 -0.90 4.50
CA THR A 142 8.89 -2.35 4.79
C THR A 142 8.56 -2.61 6.25
N GLY A 143 9.16 -1.84 7.16
CA GLY A 143 8.81 -1.89 8.58
C GLY A 143 7.41 -1.32 8.86
N THR A 144 6.95 -0.30 8.14
CA THR A 144 5.54 0.14 8.19
C THR A 144 4.60 -1.00 7.83
N ALA A 145 4.88 -1.76 6.76
CA ALA A 145 4.02 -2.89 6.37
C ALA A 145 3.94 -3.97 7.47
N GLN A 146 5.06 -4.27 8.13
CA GLN A 146 5.09 -5.19 9.28
C GLN A 146 4.30 -4.63 10.48
N ASP A 147 4.44 -3.33 10.76
CA ASP A 147 3.67 -2.67 11.81
C ASP A 147 2.17 -2.74 11.50
N THR A 148 1.74 -2.52 10.25
CA THR A 148 0.34 -2.67 9.85
C THR A 148 -0.21 -4.06 10.16
N SER A 149 0.53 -5.13 9.82
CA SER A 149 0.13 -6.51 10.14
C SER A 149 0.06 -6.78 11.65
N LEU A 150 1.03 -6.27 12.41
CA LEU A 150 1.05 -6.37 13.87
C LEU A 150 -0.15 -5.65 14.48
N LEU A 151 -0.42 -4.42 14.04
CA LEU A 151 -1.53 -3.63 14.54
C LEU A 151 -2.87 -4.30 14.23
N LEU A 152 -3.02 -4.93 13.06
CA LEU A 152 -4.21 -5.70 12.69
C LEU A 152 -4.50 -6.80 13.71
N ASP A 153 -3.49 -7.55 14.17
CA ASP A 153 -3.66 -8.64 15.15
C ASP A 153 -4.31 -8.16 16.44
N PHE A 154 -3.90 -6.99 16.91
CA PHE A 154 -4.28 -6.49 18.23
C PHE A 154 -5.47 -5.53 18.21
N LEU A 155 -5.73 -4.86 17.08
CA LEU A 155 -6.76 -3.82 16.96
C LEU A 155 -8.13 -4.24 17.52
N PRO A 156 -8.68 -5.44 17.21
CA PRO A 156 -10.00 -5.85 17.73
C PRO A 156 -10.11 -5.77 19.25
N GLY A 157 -9.05 -6.14 19.98
CA GLY A 157 -9.03 -6.11 21.44
C GLY A 157 -9.09 -4.71 22.05
N TYR A 158 -8.85 -3.65 21.26
CA TYR A 158 -8.94 -2.26 21.70
C TYR A 158 -10.27 -1.60 21.32
N ILE A 159 -10.85 -1.97 20.19
CA ILE A 159 -12.05 -1.31 19.66
C ILE A 159 -13.35 -2.08 19.91
N PHE A 160 -13.27 -3.40 20.07
CA PHE A 160 -14.39 -4.31 20.40
C PHE A 160 -13.98 -5.27 21.55
N PRO A 161 -13.61 -4.76 22.75
CA PRO A 161 -13.04 -5.60 23.82
C PRO A 161 -14.05 -6.51 24.51
N GLU A 162 -15.34 -6.14 24.50
CA GLU A 162 -16.37 -6.86 25.22
C GLU A 162 -16.74 -8.15 24.49
N PRO A 163 -16.75 -9.33 25.15
CA PRO A 163 -17.15 -10.59 24.51
C PRO A 163 -18.58 -10.59 23.95
N SER A 164 -19.44 -9.69 24.44
CA SER A 164 -20.81 -9.50 23.97
C SER A 164 -20.92 -8.57 22.76
N ASP A 165 -19.83 -7.91 22.34
CA ASP A 165 -19.84 -7.05 21.15
C ASP A 165 -20.01 -7.93 19.90
N PRO A 166 -21.11 -7.79 19.14
CA PRO A 166 -21.34 -8.62 17.96
C PRO A 166 -20.48 -8.20 16.77
N ARG A 167 -19.74 -7.09 16.86
CA ARG A 167 -18.93 -6.55 15.76
C ARG A 167 -17.63 -7.32 15.62
N ARG A 168 -17.29 -7.65 14.37
CA ARG A 168 -16.04 -8.30 13.98
C ARG A 168 -15.47 -7.62 12.74
N ILE A 169 -14.14 -7.58 12.67
CA ILE A 169 -13.45 -7.16 11.46
C ILE A 169 -13.50 -8.33 10.46
N VAL A 170 -14.07 -8.10 9.29
CA VAL A 170 -14.24 -9.13 8.24
C VAL A 170 -13.48 -8.82 6.95
N GLN A 171 -12.91 -7.63 6.84
CA GLN A 171 -12.22 -7.20 5.63
C GLN A 171 -11.21 -6.10 5.96
N ASN A 172 -9.99 -6.25 5.43
CA ASN A 172 -8.96 -5.23 5.51
C ASN A 172 -8.60 -4.74 4.10
N LEU A 173 -8.49 -3.43 3.96
CA LEU A 173 -8.00 -2.73 2.79
C LEU A 173 -6.87 -1.81 3.23
N VAL A 174 -5.92 -1.52 2.34
CA VAL A 174 -4.85 -0.56 2.59
C VAL A 174 -4.89 0.55 1.55
N LEU A 175 -4.77 1.80 1.97
CA LEU A 175 -4.58 2.95 1.09
C LEU A 175 -3.31 3.66 1.52
N GLY A 176 -2.38 3.78 0.58
CA GLY A 176 -1.09 4.39 0.82
C GLY A 176 -0.77 5.49 -0.19
N ILE A 177 -0.18 6.58 0.29
CA ILE A 177 0.23 7.71 -0.56
C ILE A 177 1.75 7.89 -0.48
N SER A 178 2.42 7.99 -1.63
CA SER A 178 3.88 8.17 -1.75
C SER A 178 4.63 7.07 -0.99
N LEU A 179 5.37 7.39 0.08
CA LEU A 179 5.97 6.38 0.98
C LEU A 179 4.96 5.33 1.46
N GLY A 180 3.74 5.76 1.83
CA GLY A 180 2.65 4.85 2.16
C GLY A 180 2.21 4.01 0.97
N GLY A 181 2.30 4.51 -0.26
CA GLY A 181 2.00 3.75 -1.48
C GLY A 181 3.00 2.61 -1.71
N HIS A 182 4.30 2.85 -1.42
CA HIS A 182 5.29 1.77 -1.37
C HIS A 182 4.92 0.74 -0.29
N ALA A 183 4.56 1.19 0.92
CA ALA A 183 4.14 0.29 1.99
C ALA A 183 2.89 -0.52 1.62
N ALA A 184 1.92 0.07 0.91
CA ALA A 184 0.68 -0.60 0.50
C ALA A 184 0.91 -1.79 -0.43
N TRP A 185 1.87 -1.69 -1.38
CA TRP A 185 2.32 -2.85 -2.17
C TRP A 185 2.82 -3.99 -1.27
N HIS A 186 3.63 -3.66 -0.27
CA HIS A 186 4.20 -4.64 0.66
C HIS A 186 3.14 -5.26 1.56
N VAL A 187 2.23 -4.45 2.12
CA VAL A 187 1.11 -4.95 2.94
C VAL A 187 0.30 -5.98 2.17
N LEU A 188 -0.12 -5.66 0.94
CA LEU A 188 -0.94 -6.56 0.14
C LEU A 188 -0.24 -7.88 -0.21
N MET A 189 1.06 -7.82 -0.57
CA MET A 189 1.80 -9.00 -1.01
C MET A 189 2.20 -9.95 0.13
N HIS A 190 2.35 -9.42 1.35
CA HIS A 190 2.92 -10.17 2.47
C HIS A 190 1.92 -10.51 3.57
N ASP A 191 0.73 -9.92 3.57
CA ASP A 191 -0.33 -10.24 4.53
C ASP A 191 -1.63 -10.62 3.83
N ALA A 192 -1.94 -11.92 3.91
CA ALA A 192 -3.07 -12.49 3.20
C ALA A 192 -4.45 -11.99 3.69
N ARG A 193 -4.51 -11.28 4.82
CA ARG A 193 -5.74 -10.70 5.38
C ARG A 193 -6.14 -9.39 4.71
N PHE A 194 -5.25 -8.80 3.90
CA PHE A 194 -5.53 -7.60 3.11
C PHE A 194 -6.06 -7.95 1.74
N SER A 195 -7.30 -7.57 1.47
CA SER A 195 -7.98 -7.94 0.24
C SER A 195 -7.75 -6.98 -0.92
N ALA A 196 -7.53 -5.71 -0.61
CA ALA A 196 -7.41 -4.66 -1.59
C ALA A 196 -6.37 -3.61 -1.19
N ALA A 197 -5.68 -3.06 -2.18
CA ALA A 197 -4.77 -1.94 -1.99
C ALA A 197 -5.09 -0.79 -2.95
N VAL A 198 -5.07 0.42 -2.43
CA VAL A 198 -5.02 1.67 -3.19
C VAL A 198 -3.61 2.23 -3.06
N VAL A 199 -2.81 2.05 -4.11
CA VAL A 199 -1.44 2.53 -4.20
C VAL A 199 -1.46 3.88 -4.92
N THR A 200 -1.13 4.95 -4.22
CA THR A 200 -1.10 6.30 -4.81
C THR A 200 0.34 6.80 -4.85
N ILE A 201 0.82 7.14 -6.05
CA ILE A 201 2.17 7.69 -6.31
C ILE A 201 3.31 6.91 -5.60
N GLY A 202 3.15 5.59 -5.50
CA GLY A 202 4.16 4.63 -5.04
C GLY A 202 4.81 3.86 -6.19
N CYS A 203 5.82 3.05 -5.90
CA CYS A 203 6.53 2.23 -6.90
C CYS A 203 6.66 0.78 -6.44
N PRO A 204 6.34 -0.22 -7.30
CA PRO A 204 6.58 -1.63 -7.05
C PRO A 204 7.98 -2.12 -7.44
N ASP A 205 8.85 -1.26 -7.97
CA ASP A 205 10.23 -1.58 -8.36
C ASP A 205 11.20 -0.63 -7.67
N TYR A 206 11.63 -1.00 -6.48
CA TYR A 206 12.54 -0.17 -5.69
C TYR A 206 13.94 -0.07 -6.29
N THR A 207 14.44 -1.17 -6.87
CA THR A 207 15.78 -1.22 -7.49
C THR A 207 15.88 -0.20 -8.61
N ARG A 208 14.90 -0.17 -9.52
CA ARG A 208 14.89 0.79 -10.63
C ARG A 208 14.77 2.23 -10.14
N LEU A 209 13.88 2.48 -9.17
CA LEU A 209 13.70 3.81 -8.58
C LEU A 209 15.00 4.34 -7.95
N MET A 210 15.70 3.52 -7.16
CA MET A 210 16.92 3.93 -6.47
C MET A 210 18.11 4.05 -7.40
N THR A 211 18.19 3.19 -8.42
CA THR A 211 19.14 3.28 -9.53
C THR A 211 19.04 4.64 -10.22
N ASP A 212 17.83 5.06 -10.61
CA ASP A 212 17.64 6.36 -11.26
C ASP A 212 17.94 7.54 -10.32
N ARG A 213 17.56 7.44 -9.04
CA ARG A 213 17.91 8.45 -8.04
C ARG A 213 19.42 8.55 -7.81
N ALA A 214 20.16 7.45 -7.89
CA ALA A 214 21.61 7.44 -7.75
C ALA A 214 22.27 8.13 -8.95
N ARG A 215 21.78 7.84 -10.17
CA ARG A 215 22.15 8.54 -11.41
C ARG A 215 21.91 10.05 -11.31
N LEU A 216 20.70 10.45 -10.95
CA LEU A 216 20.31 11.85 -10.82
C LEU A 216 21.10 12.56 -9.72
N SER A 217 21.41 11.88 -8.62
CA SER A 217 22.21 12.43 -7.51
C SER A 217 23.71 12.38 -7.77
N LYS A 218 24.15 11.86 -8.93
CA LYS A 218 25.56 11.69 -9.30
C LYS A 218 26.36 10.96 -8.22
N ARG A 219 25.78 9.93 -7.62
CA ARG A 219 26.46 9.13 -6.59
C ARG A 219 27.74 8.55 -7.17
N LYS A 220 28.83 8.57 -6.39
CA LYS A 220 30.13 8.03 -6.84
C LYS A 220 30.04 6.56 -7.23
N THR A 221 29.28 5.78 -6.46
CA THR A 221 29.00 4.36 -6.72
C THR A 221 28.28 4.11 -8.04
N TRP A 222 27.55 5.11 -8.56
CA TRP A 222 26.95 5.09 -9.88
C TRP A 222 27.92 5.52 -10.97
N THR A 223 28.60 6.65 -10.79
CA THR A 223 29.39 7.29 -11.86
C THR A 223 30.76 6.64 -12.09
N ALA A 224 31.29 5.87 -11.14
CA ALA A 224 32.65 5.34 -11.20
C ALA A 224 32.82 4.09 -12.10
N SER A 225 31.73 3.39 -12.44
CA SER A 225 31.79 2.19 -13.28
C SER A 225 31.67 2.51 -14.78
N SER A 226 32.10 1.56 -15.63
CA SER A 226 31.90 1.63 -17.09
C SER A 226 31.20 0.36 -17.60
N PRO A 227 29.95 0.44 -18.11
CA PRO A 227 29.11 1.65 -18.16
C PRO A 227 28.72 2.16 -16.75
N PRO A 228 28.28 3.44 -16.61
CA PRO A 228 27.78 3.97 -15.35
C PRO A 228 26.65 3.11 -14.78
N GLY A 229 26.65 2.91 -13.47
CA GLY A 229 25.65 2.12 -12.75
C GLY A 229 25.88 0.62 -12.71
N ARG A 230 26.82 0.07 -13.51
CA ARG A 230 27.15 -1.36 -13.55
C ARG A 230 27.39 -1.95 -12.16
N ASP A 231 28.13 -1.22 -11.31
CA ASP A 231 28.53 -1.71 -9.99
C ASP A 231 27.69 -1.09 -8.85
N PHE A 232 26.53 -0.47 -9.17
CA PHE A 232 25.70 0.22 -8.18
C PHE A 232 25.04 -0.74 -7.20
N LEU A 233 24.46 -1.83 -7.68
CA LEU A 233 23.87 -2.86 -6.81
C LEU A 233 24.98 -3.66 -6.13
N GLY A 234 24.95 -3.72 -4.80
CA GLY A 234 26.04 -4.26 -3.98
C GLY A 234 27.09 -3.22 -3.57
N SER A 235 26.94 -1.96 -3.98
CA SER A 235 27.82 -0.86 -3.56
C SER A 235 27.49 -0.34 -2.16
N ALA A 236 28.29 0.60 -1.63
CA ALA A 236 27.98 1.26 -0.35
C ALA A 236 26.65 2.03 -0.33
N ASP A 237 26.19 2.54 -1.49
CA ASP A 237 24.91 3.26 -1.61
C ASP A 237 23.72 2.31 -1.80
N PHE A 238 23.97 1.05 -2.16
CA PHE A 238 22.96 0.00 -2.28
C PHE A 238 23.57 -1.34 -1.84
N PRO A 239 23.80 -1.52 -0.52
CA PRO A 239 24.63 -2.60 0.00
C PRO A 239 24.06 -3.99 -0.28
N PRO A 240 24.88 -5.05 -0.24
CA PRO A 240 24.41 -6.43 -0.47
C PRO A 240 23.25 -6.83 0.44
N SER A 241 23.22 -6.36 1.69
CA SER A 241 22.10 -6.59 2.61
C SER A 241 20.79 -5.96 2.11
N LEU A 242 20.85 -4.78 1.49
CA LEU A 242 19.69 -4.14 0.88
C LEU A 242 19.26 -4.88 -0.38
N VAL A 243 20.20 -5.37 -1.20
CA VAL A 243 19.88 -6.23 -2.36
C VAL A 243 19.05 -7.42 -1.91
N GLU A 244 19.48 -8.15 -0.88
CA GLU A 244 18.76 -9.31 -0.38
C GLU A 244 17.41 -8.94 0.26
N ALA A 245 17.31 -7.80 0.96
CA ALA A 245 16.05 -7.32 1.51
C ALA A 245 15.02 -6.99 0.40
N VAL A 246 15.48 -6.37 -0.70
CA VAL A 246 14.66 -6.06 -1.88
C VAL A 246 14.19 -7.34 -2.55
N LYS A 247 15.09 -8.29 -2.83
CA LYS A 247 14.73 -9.61 -3.38
C LYS A 247 13.73 -10.39 -2.51
N LYS A 248 13.69 -10.12 -1.21
CA LYS A 248 12.78 -10.82 -0.30
C LYS A 248 11.37 -10.21 -0.28
N SER A 249 11.22 -8.91 -0.53
CA SER A 249 9.99 -8.22 -0.14
C SER A 249 9.46 -7.17 -1.12
N ASP A 250 10.30 -6.58 -1.97
CA ASP A 250 9.85 -5.65 -3.01
C ASP A 250 9.05 -6.41 -4.09
N PRO A 251 7.98 -5.84 -4.69
CA PRO A 251 7.19 -6.57 -5.67
C PRO A 251 7.98 -7.08 -6.87
N ALA A 252 8.70 -6.19 -7.54
CA ALA A 252 9.56 -6.55 -8.66
C ALA A 252 10.76 -7.36 -8.19
N GLY A 253 11.43 -6.90 -7.12
CA GLY A 253 12.57 -7.59 -6.53
C GLY A 253 12.29 -9.06 -6.21
N LEU A 254 11.16 -9.36 -5.57
CA LEU A 254 10.74 -10.71 -5.20
C LEU A 254 10.43 -11.57 -6.39
N ILE A 255 9.54 -11.12 -7.28
CA ILE A 255 9.07 -11.94 -8.39
C ILE A 255 10.21 -12.19 -9.38
N TRP A 256 11.00 -11.17 -9.72
CA TRP A 256 12.02 -11.28 -10.74
C TRP A 256 13.29 -12.00 -10.25
N SER A 257 13.51 -12.06 -8.94
CA SER A 257 14.73 -12.67 -8.37
C SER A 257 14.51 -14.08 -7.81
N LEU A 258 13.39 -14.74 -8.13
CA LEU A 258 13.16 -16.11 -7.67
C LEU A 258 14.25 -17.05 -8.19
N PRO A 259 14.83 -17.92 -7.34
CA PRO A 259 15.81 -18.90 -7.77
C PRO A 259 15.23 -19.84 -8.84
N GLY A 260 16.04 -20.15 -9.85
CA GLY A 260 15.66 -21.08 -10.93
C GLY A 260 15.03 -20.43 -12.16
N LEU A 261 14.72 -19.12 -12.12
CA LEU A 261 14.29 -18.39 -13.31
C LEU A 261 15.46 -18.17 -14.28
N GLN A 262 15.26 -18.51 -15.56
CA GLN A 262 16.28 -18.44 -16.59
C GLN A 262 16.17 -17.11 -17.36
N TRP A 263 16.98 -16.14 -16.98
CA TRP A 263 17.03 -14.84 -17.64
C TRP A 263 17.63 -14.95 -19.05
N ARG A 264 16.98 -14.36 -20.05
CA ARG A 264 17.56 -14.21 -21.39
C ARG A 264 18.51 -13.01 -21.43
N ARG A 265 19.53 -13.07 -22.30
CA ARG A 265 20.65 -12.09 -22.35
C ARG A 265 20.22 -10.65 -22.63
N ASP A 266 19.02 -10.42 -23.14
CA ASP A 266 18.45 -9.14 -23.57
C ASP A 266 17.23 -8.71 -22.73
N GLN A 267 16.98 -9.40 -21.62
CA GLN A 267 15.76 -9.28 -20.86
C GLN A 267 15.92 -8.33 -19.67
N GLU A 268 15.12 -7.27 -19.64
CA GLU A 268 15.07 -6.30 -18.53
C GLU A 268 14.14 -6.75 -17.38
N HIS A 269 13.12 -7.56 -17.68
CA HIS A 269 12.06 -8.01 -16.76
C HIS A 269 11.48 -9.36 -17.21
N LEU A 270 10.78 -10.11 -16.33
CA LEU A 270 10.28 -11.46 -16.64
C LEU A 270 9.42 -11.54 -17.91
N HIS A 271 9.55 -12.66 -18.63
CA HIS A 271 8.80 -12.90 -19.85
C HIS A 271 7.33 -13.17 -19.53
N THR A 272 6.48 -12.87 -20.51
CA THR A 272 5.03 -13.15 -20.43
C THR A 272 4.71 -14.58 -20.87
N SER A 273 5.63 -15.27 -21.53
CA SER A 273 5.55 -16.69 -21.86
C SER A 273 6.57 -17.45 -21.01
N LEU A 274 6.09 -18.40 -20.20
CA LEU A 274 6.90 -19.20 -19.28
C LEU A 274 7.12 -20.61 -19.84
N THR A 275 8.28 -21.20 -19.56
CA THR A 275 8.41 -22.67 -19.61
C THR A 275 7.59 -23.31 -18.49
N GLU A 276 7.40 -24.63 -18.55
CA GLU A 276 6.69 -25.33 -17.48
C GLU A 276 7.44 -25.21 -16.14
N GLU A 277 8.77 -25.28 -16.17
CA GLU A 277 9.62 -25.12 -14.97
C GLU A 277 9.49 -23.72 -14.36
N GLU A 278 9.52 -22.67 -15.19
CA GLU A 278 9.33 -21.29 -14.73
C GLU A 278 7.92 -21.08 -14.16
N ARG A 279 6.90 -21.69 -14.78
CA ARG A 279 5.52 -21.66 -14.30
C ARG A 279 5.39 -22.29 -12.92
N GLN A 280 6.02 -23.45 -12.68
CA GLN A 280 6.00 -24.13 -11.37
C GLN A 280 6.68 -23.29 -10.27
N ILE A 281 7.66 -22.45 -10.63
CA ILE A 281 8.33 -21.53 -9.69
C ILE A 281 7.46 -20.29 -9.40
N LEU A 282 6.94 -19.64 -10.45
CA LEU A 282 6.26 -18.35 -10.33
C LEU A 282 4.85 -18.47 -9.76
N LEU A 283 4.08 -19.46 -10.20
CA LEU A 283 2.65 -19.53 -9.93
C LEU A 283 2.34 -19.56 -8.42
N PRO A 284 3.02 -20.33 -7.56
CA PRO A 284 2.74 -20.31 -6.11
C PRO A 284 2.99 -18.94 -5.47
N VAL A 285 4.06 -18.26 -5.89
CA VAL A 285 4.46 -16.96 -5.33
C VAL A 285 3.49 -15.87 -5.77
N VAL A 286 3.19 -15.80 -7.07
CA VAL A 286 2.26 -14.82 -7.67
C VAL A 286 0.84 -15.04 -7.16
N THR A 287 0.40 -16.30 -6.99
CA THR A 287 -0.89 -16.64 -6.38
C THR A 287 -0.99 -16.14 -4.94
N ARG A 288 0.04 -16.36 -4.12
CA ARG A 288 0.08 -15.85 -2.74
C ARG A 288 -0.01 -14.33 -2.70
N CYS A 289 0.72 -13.65 -3.58
CA CYS A 289 0.83 -12.18 -3.57
C CYS A 289 -0.41 -11.48 -4.16
N PHE A 290 -1.01 -12.05 -5.21
CA PHE A 290 -2.00 -11.34 -6.04
C PHE A 290 -3.30 -12.12 -6.31
N GLY A 291 -3.37 -13.41 -5.97
CA GLY A 291 -4.58 -14.21 -6.15
C GLY A 291 -5.76 -13.64 -5.36
N ASN A 292 -6.89 -13.44 -6.04
CA ASN A 292 -8.11 -12.83 -5.49
C ASN A 292 -7.90 -11.46 -4.81
N ARG A 293 -6.84 -10.73 -5.17
CA ARG A 293 -6.57 -9.38 -4.66
C ARG A 293 -7.13 -8.32 -5.60
N ARG A 294 -7.41 -7.14 -5.06
CA ARG A 294 -7.79 -5.96 -5.83
C ARG A 294 -6.73 -4.88 -5.66
N ILE A 295 -6.29 -4.26 -6.75
CA ILE A 295 -5.26 -3.22 -6.73
C ILE A 295 -5.73 -2.06 -7.59
N LEU A 296 -5.74 -0.86 -7.00
CA LEU A 296 -5.81 0.41 -7.71
C LEU A 296 -4.45 1.10 -7.61
N ASN A 297 -3.74 1.21 -8.73
CA ASN A 297 -2.50 1.96 -8.84
C ASN A 297 -2.78 3.33 -9.48
N LEU A 298 -2.59 4.41 -8.72
CA LEU A 298 -2.77 5.79 -9.17
C LEU A 298 -1.41 6.46 -9.28
N SER A 299 -1.08 7.01 -10.45
CA SER A 299 0.20 7.68 -10.69
C SER A 299 0.03 9.03 -11.35
N GLY A 300 0.93 9.98 -11.07
CA GLY A 300 1.04 11.23 -11.82
C GLY A 300 1.87 11.03 -13.09
N GLY A 301 1.35 11.42 -14.25
CA GLY A 301 2.06 11.29 -15.53
C GLY A 301 3.30 12.18 -15.66
N ALA A 302 3.34 13.29 -14.90
CA ALA A 302 4.45 14.23 -14.83
C ALA A 302 5.23 14.14 -13.50
N ASP A 303 5.01 13.07 -12.70
CA ASP A 303 5.70 12.85 -11.44
C ASP A 303 7.21 12.65 -11.66
N LYS A 304 8.01 13.51 -11.03
CA LYS A 304 9.49 13.46 -11.08
C LYS A 304 10.13 12.88 -9.82
N LEU A 305 9.36 12.67 -8.75
CA LEU A 305 9.84 12.09 -7.49
C LEU A 305 9.67 10.57 -7.46
N VAL A 306 8.54 10.09 -7.98
CA VAL A 306 8.25 8.67 -8.20
C VAL A 306 7.69 8.51 -9.63
N PRO A 307 8.55 8.59 -10.66
CA PRO A 307 8.08 8.57 -12.05
C PRO A 307 7.41 7.24 -12.41
N TYR A 308 6.21 7.30 -13.00
CA TYR A 308 5.44 6.10 -13.39
C TYR A 308 6.22 5.12 -14.28
N ALA A 309 7.18 5.62 -15.07
CA ALA A 309 8.07 4.81 -15.88
C ALA A 309 8.86 3.74 -15.06
N HIS A 310 9.02 3.92 -13.76
CA HIS A 310 9.64 2.93 -12.88
C HIS A 310 8.68 1.78 -12.53
N SER A 311 7.40 2.10 -12.37
CA SER A 311 6.34 1.13 -12.07
C SER A 311 5.89 0.37 -13.31
N LYS A 312 5.87 1.05 -14.47
CA LYS A 312 5.29 0.59 -15.73
C LYS A 312 5.73 -0.83 -16.14
N PRO A 313 7.02 -1.22 -16.11
CA PRO A 313 7.42 -2.57 -16.53
C PRO A 313 6.79 -3.68 -15.67
N PHE A 314 6.76 -3.51 -14.35
CA PHE A 314 6.14 -4.48 -13.45
C PHE A 314 4.62 -4.51 -13.60
N VAL A 315 4.00 -3.33 -13.69
CA VAL A 315 2.54 -3.22 -13.82
C VAL A 315 2.06 -3.77 -15.17
N ASP A 316 2.75 -3.46 -16.27
CA ASP A 316 2.43 -3.99 -17.60
C ASP A 316 2.64 -5.50 -17.67
N TRP A 317 3.72 -6.01 -17.05
CA TRP A 317 3.92 -7.45 -16.92
C TRP A 317 2.75 -8.08 -16.18
N LEU A 318 2.37 -7.55 -15.01
CA LEU A 318 1.29 -8.11 -14.18
C LEU A 318 -0.05 -8.08 -14.93
N LYS A 319 -0.37 -6.97 -15.61
CA LYS A 319 -1.54 -6.85 -16.49
C LYS A 319 -1.52 -7.90 -17.59
N THR A 320 -0.38 -8.08 -18.25
CA THR A 320 -0.27 -9.00 -19.38
C THR A 320 -0.48 -10.44 -18.95
N VAL A 321 0.11 -10.84 -17.82
CA VAL A 321 0.01 -12.23 -17.35
C VAL A 321 -1.36 -12.55 -16.74
N SER A 322 -2.09 -11.56 -16.22
CA SER A 322 -3.45 -11.72 -15.68
C SER A 322 -4.56 -11.52 -16.71
N ALA A 323 -4.27 -10.96 -17.89
CA ALA A 323 -5.24 -10.75 -18.96
C ALA A 323 -5.71 -12.06 -19.59
N LYS A 324 -6.75 -11.97 -20.44
CA LYS A 324 -7.24 -13.12 -21.23
C LYS A 324 -6.12 -13.71 -22.07
N GLY A 325 -5.87 -15.02 -21.95
CA GLY A 325 -4.77 -15.74 -22.58
C GLY A 325 -3.45 -15.68 -21.82
N GLY A 326 -3.36 -14.90 -20.74
CA GLY A 326 -2.21 -14.86 -19.84
C GLY A 326 -2.18 -16.08 -18.92
N TRP A 327 -0.99 -16.49 -18.46
CA TRP A 327 -0.84 -17.70 -17.64
C TRP A 327 -1.38 -17.56 -16.21
N PHE A 328 -1.73 -16.35 -15.79
CA PHE A 328 -2.37 -16.02 -14.52
C PHE A 328 -3.81 -15.54 -14.71
N GLU A 329 -4.41 -15.81 -15.87
CA GLU A 329 -5.84 -15.64 -16.13
C GLU A 329 -6.67 -16.43 -15.10
N GLY A 330 -7.82 -15.89 -14.70
CA GLY A 330 -8.73 -16.56 -13.77
C GLY A 330 -8.27 -16.56 -12.31
N SER A 331 -7.14 -15.91 -11.99
CA SER A 331 -6.61 -15.76 -10.63
C SER A 331 -7.48 -14.94 -9.68
N GLY A 332 -8.50 -14.25 -10.19
CA GLY A 332 -9.33 -13.32 -9.43
C GLY A 332 -8.67 -11.98 -9.13
N LEU A 333 -7.44 -11.73 -9.64
CA LEU A 333 -6.77 -10.44 -9.53
C LEU A 333 -7.57 -9.37 -10.29
N VAL A 334 -7.92 -8.28 -9.60
CA VAL A 334 -8.36 -7.03 -10.20
C VAL A 334 -7.20 -6.05 -10.13
N LEU A 335 -6.72 -5.59 -11.28
CA LEU A 335 -5.65 -4.59 -11.37
C LEU A 335 -6.12 -3.42 -12.23
N GLU A 336 -6.38 -2.30 -11.58
CA GLU A 336 -6.66 -1.02 -12.20
C GLU A 336 -5.45 -0.12 -12.04
N ASP A 337 -4.99 0.47 -13.13
CA ASP A 337 -3.81 1.32 -13.14
C ASP A 337 -4.09 2.56 -13.99
N ILE A 338 -4.11 3.70 -13.31
CA ILE A 338 -4.57 4.98 -13.84
C ILE A 338 -3.43 5.99 -13.70
N VAL A 339 -3.01 6.53 -14.84
CA VAL A 339 -1.99 7.58 -14.91
C VAL A 339 -2.66 8.90 -15.26
N PHE A 340 -2.55 9.88 -14.38
CA PHE A 340 -3.15 11.19 -14.56
C PHE A 340 -2.18 12.10 -15.29
N ASP A 341 -2.47 12.37 -16.56
CA ASP A 341 -1.63 13.24 -17.39
C ASP A 341 -1.47 14.64 -16.78
N GLY A 342 -0.26 15.19 -16.92
CA GLY A 342 0.16 16.48 -16.36
C GLY A 342 0.31 16.55 -14.84
N VAL A 343 -0.10 15.53 -14.07
CA VAL A 343 0.00 15.55 -12.59
C VAL A 343 1.40 15.20 -12.14
N GLY A 344 1.95 16.02 -11.24
CA GLY A 344 3.23 15.79 -10.60
C GLY A 344 3.16 14.76 -9.46
N HIS A 345 4.03 14.94 -8.46
CA HIS A 345 3.99 14.14 -7.22
C HIS A 345 2.97 14.73 -6.23
N GLU A 346 1.69 14.65 -6.58
CA GLU A 346 0.59 15.24 -5.81
C GLU A 346 -0.67 14.39 -5.96
N VAL A 347 -1.66 14.64 -5.09
CA VAL A 347 -2.92 13.89 -5.07
C VAL A 347 -4.08 14.87 -5.33
N PRO A 348 -4.47 15.12 -6.59
CA PRO A 348 -5.62 15.96 -6.91
C PRO A 348 -6.94 15.26 -6.55
N SER A 349 -8.03 16.02 -6.41
CA SER A 349 -9.36 15.47 -6.06
C SER A 349 -9.84 14.37 -7.01
N ARG A 350 -9.52 14.45 -8.31
CA ARG A 350 -9.82 13.39 -9.27
C ARG A 350 -9.16 12.03 -8.97
N MET A 351 -8.02 12.01 -8.28
CA MET A 351 -7.47 10.75 -7.76
C MET A 351 -8.32 10.23 -6.60
N VAL A 352 -8.78 11.12 -5.73
CA VAL A 352 -9.67 10.77 -4.59
C VAL A 352 -10.98 10.18 -5.07
N ASP A 353 -11.55 10.69 -6.16
CA ASP A 353 -12.77 10.14 -6.78
C ASP A 353 -12.58 8.65 -7.15
N GLU A 354 -11.42 8.30 -7.73
CA GLU A 354 -11.07 6.91 -8.03
C GLU A 354 -10.85 6.07 -6.76
N MET A 355 -10.25 6.64 -5.71
CA MET A 355 -10.11 5.97 -4.40
C MET A 355 -11.48 5.62 -3.83
N VAL A 356 -12.42 6.58 -3.83
CA VAL A 356 -13.79 6.41 -3.34
C VAL A 356 -14.52 5.33 -4.12
N ARG A 357 -14.44 5.39 -5.46
CA ARG A 357 -15.05 4.38 -6.34
C ARG A 357 -14.51 2.99 -6.03
N PHE A 358 -13.19 2.83 -6.02
CA PHE A 358 -12.56 1.53 -5.88
C PHE A 358 -12.73 0.93 -4.47
N VAL A 359 -12.63 1.73 -3.41
CA VAL A 359 -12.88 1.28 -2.03
C VAL A 359 -14.32 0.77 -1.92
N ARG A 360 -15.29 1.52 -2.47
CA ARG A 360 -16.69 1.10 -2.49
C ARG A 360 -16.89 -0.23 -3.21
N GLU A 361 -16.41 -0.36 -4.44
CA GLU A 361 -16.52 -1.60 -5.21
C GLU A 361 -15.85 -2.78 -4.49
N SER A 362 -14.73 -2.53 -3.81
CA SER A 362 -14.02 -3.56 -3.04
C SER A 362 -14.78 -3.99 -1.78
N LEU A 363 -15.51 -3.07 -1.13
CA LEU A 363 -16.37 -3.38 0.01
C LEU A 363 -17.64 -4.15 -0.39
N GLU A 364 -18.13 -3.92 -1.60
CA GLU A 364 -19.29 -4.63 -2.18
C GLU A 364 -18.96 -6.02 -2.73
N ASP A 365 -17.69 -6.32 -2.94
CA ASP A 365 -17.24 -7.63 -3.43
C ASP A 365 -17.32 -8.70 -2.34
N GLU A 366 -18.44 -9.42 -2.28
CA GLU A 366 -18.69 -10.48 -1.30
C GLU A 366 -17.73 -11.69 -1.44
N ARG A 367 -17.04 -11.86 -2.57
CA ARG A 367 -16.02 -12.91 -2.75
C ARG A 367 -14.83 -12.71 -1.82
N VAL A 368 -14.64 -11.48 -1.37
CA VAL A 368 -13.51 -11.04 -0.54
C VAL A 368 -13.76 -11.29 0.95
N GLY A 369 -15.01 -11.32 1.41
CA GLY A 369 -15.37 -11.49 2.84
C GLY A 369 -15.42 -12.94 3.34
N GLY A 370 -15.22 -13.93 2.46
CA GLY A 370 -15.38 -15.36 2.77
C GLY A 370 -14.09 -16.12 3.14
N MET A 371 -12.94 -15.47 3.21
CA MET A 371 -11.65 -16.16 3.36
C MET A 371 -11.34 -16.67 4.78
N ASP A 372 -12.05 -16.22 5.82
CA ASP A 372 -11.71 -16.50 7.23
C ASP A 372 -12.67 -17.48 7.98
N ALA A 373 -13.38 -18.35 7.27
CA ALA A 373 -14.34 -19.28 7.90
C ALA A 373 -14.00 -20.78 7.78
N ALA A 374 -12.73 -21.19 7.65
CA ALA A 374 -12.36 -22.60 7.76
C ALA A 374 -11.02 -22.82 8.48
N PRO A 375 -11.01 -23.34 9.72
CA PRO A 375 -9.83 -23.95 10.28
C PRO A 375 -9.70 -25.37 9.69
N GLY A 376 -8.68 -25.59 8.87
CA GLY A 376 -8.28 -26.94 8.42
C GLY A 376 -8.93 -27.41 7.12
N GLY A 377 -8.24 -27.19 6.00
CA GLY A 377 -8.52 -27.85 4.73
C GLY A 377 -7.29 -27.75 3.84
N GLY A 378 -6.59 -28.87 3.63
CA GLY A 378 -5.42 -28.95 2.77
C GLY A 378 -5.71 -28.53 1.31
N PRO A 379 -4.67 -28.35 0.48
CA PRO A 379 -4.80 -27.77 -0.84
C PRO A 379 -5.75 -28.62 -1.71
N SER A 380 -6.91 -28.05 -2.05
CA SER A 380 -7.82 -28.59 -3.03
C SER A 380 -7.12 -28.60 -4.39
N ARG A 381 -6.86 -29.82 -4.88
CA ARG A 381 -6.32 -30.11 -6.22
C ARG A 381 -7.10 -29.32 -7.28
N LEU A 382 -6.40 -28.57 -8.13
CA LEU A 382 -6.94 -28.12 -9.40
C LEU A 382 -7.38 -29.37 -10.19
N GLY A 383 -8.68 -29.44 -10.45
CA GLY A 383 -9.28 -30.48 -11.28
C GLY A 383 -8.85 -30.30 -12.73
N SER A 384 -8.17 -31.31 -13.25
CA SER A 384 -8.10 -31.61 -14.67
C SER A 384 -9.51 -31.71 -15.25
N LYS A 385 -9.80 -30.96 -16.32
CA LYS A 385 -10.72 -31.38 -17.38
C LYS A 385 -10.55 -30.52 -18.63
N ILE A 386 -9.95 -31.17 -19.63
CA ILE A 386 -9.94 -30.95 -21.08
C ILE A 386 -9.12 -29.75 -21.56
#